data_AF-A0A4Q4BBD1-F1
#
_entry.id   AF-A0A4Q4BBD1-F1
#
_cell.length_a   1.000
_cell.length_b   1.000
_cell.length_c   1.000
_cell.angle_alpha   90.00
_cell.angle_beta   90.00
_cell.angle_gamma   90.00
#
_symmetry.space_group_name_H-M   'P 1'
#
loop_
_entity.id
_entity.type
_entity.pdbx_description
1 polymer ?
#
loop_
_entity_poly.entity_id
_entity_poly.type
_entity_poly.pdbx_seq_one_letter_code
_entity_poly.pdbx_strand_id
1 'polypeptide(L)'
;MSFTTFLRTVALALAGLTMLVAAPAKAEWMKAETGHFIVYGNTSERQLRSYAQKVERFDTLLRSYYPIDVEYQAPKLEIYLAEGARDMNRASPGISSGVGGYYSSNNGRIHAVVDNQAMGGSVVLFHEYAHHFMFQMQSEAYPSWFVEGFAEYYATADVRPDRIQFGSHHPGRMLALTQAANSWARMEDV
;
A
#
# COMPACT_ATOMS: atom_id res chain seq x y z
N MET A 1 51.35 12.88 36.52
CA MET A 1 50.50 13.40 35.42
C MET A 1 50.37 14.91 35.60
N SER A 2 50.73 15.71 34.60
CA SER A 2 50.58 17.16 34.70
C SER A 2 49.08 17.53 34.71
N PHE A 3 48.71 18.54 35.48
CA PHE A 3 47.33 19.06 35.56
C PHE A 3 46.76 19.40 34.17
N THR A 4 47.61 19.86 33.26
CA THR A 4 47.28 20.12 31.85
C THR A 4 47.02 18.87 31.02
N THR A 5 47.62 17.73 31.35
CA THR A 5 47.37 16.45 30.67
C THR A 5 46.00 15.90 31.06
N PHE A 6 45.61 16.04 32.33
CA PHE A 6 44.31 15.61 32.84
C PHE A 6 43.14 16.43 32.26
N LEU A 7 43.30 17.76 32.15
CA LEU A 7 42.30 18.63 31.53
C LEU A 7 42.09 18.33 30.03
N ARG A 8 43.15 17.93 29.31
CA ARG A 8 43.05 17.55 27.89
C ARG A 8 42.30 16.24 27.68
N THR A 9 42.51 15.22 28.53
CA THR A 9 41.77 13.96 28.44
C THR A 9 40.30 14.13 28.78
N VAL A 10 39.96 14.96 29.77
CA VAL A 10 38.55 15.25 30.11
C VAL A 10 37.86 16.02 28.97
N ALA A 11 38.54 16.99 28.35
CA ALA A 11 37.99 17.74 27.21
C ALA A 11 37.75 16.85 25.98
N LEU A 12 38.65 15.90 25.69
CA LEU A 12 38.48 14.93 24.60
C LEU A 12 37.36 13.93 24.89
N ALA A 13 37.19 13.49 26.13
CA ALA A 13 36.08 12.62 26.54
C ALA A 13 34.72 13.32 26.44
N LEU A 14 34.63 14.60 26.81
CA LEU A 14 33.41 15.40 26.64
C LEU A 14 33.07 15.65 25.16
N ALA A 15 34.08 15.90 24.31
CA ALA A 15 33.88 16.08 22.88
C ALA A 15 33.48 14.77 22.16
N GLY A 16 33.91 13.62 22.66
CA GLY A 16 33.44 12.32 22.17
C GLY A 16 32.00 12.01 22.57
N LEU A 17 31.56 12.43 23.77
CA LEU A 17 30.22 12.16 24.29
C LEU A 17 29.13 13.01 23.61
N THR A 18 29.47 14.21 23.12
CA THR A 18 28.54 15.07 22.37
C THR A 18 28.25 14.56 20.95
N MET A 19 29.14 13.74 20.36
CA MET A 19 28.90 13.12 19.04
C MET A 19 27.96 11.91 19.09
N LEU A 20 27.59 11.41 20.28
CA LEU A 20 26.63 10.31 20.46
C LEU A 20 25.19 10.78 20.65
N VAL A 21 24.90 12.08 20.55
CA VAL A 21 23.53 12.59 20.53
C VAL A 21 22.93 12.29 19.15
N ALA A 22 22.46 11.06 18.96
CA ALA A 22 21.62 10.71 17.83
C ALA A 22 20.36 11.60 17.90
N ALA A 23 20.26 12.57 17.01
CA ALA A 23 19.04 13.34 16.84
C ALA A 23 17.90 12.35 16.52
N PRO A 24 16.73 12.44 17.17
CA PRO A 24 15.59 11.65 16.76
C PRO A 24 15.33 11.99 15.30
N ALA A 25 15.35 10.99 14.42
CA ALA A 25 14.92 11.15 13.05
C ALA A 25 13.42 11.47 13.06
N LYS A 26 13.08 12.75 13.20
CA LYS A 26 11.76 13.26 12.84
C LYS A 26 11.69 13.19 11.33
N ALA A 27 11.28 12.03 10.81
CA ALA A 27 10.76 11.99 9.47
C ALA A 27 9.46 12.82 9.48
N GLU A 28 9.39 13.79 8.57
CA GLU A 28 8.17 14.54 8.29
C GLU A 28 7.32 13.71 7.32
N TRP A 29 5.99 13.84 7.39
CA TRP A 29 5.12 13.20 6.40
C TRP A 29 5.46 13.72 5.01
N MET A 30 5.93 12.83 4.15
CA MET A 30 6.28 13.15 2.77
C MET A 30 5.12 12.82 1.84
N LYS A 31 5.04 13.55 0.72
CA LYS A 31 4.09 13.35 -0.37
C LYS A 31 4.84 13.00 -1.66
N ALA A 32 4.42 11.96 -2.35
CA ALA A 32 4.80 11.65 -3.73
C ALA A 32 3.54 11.67 -4.60
N GLU A 33 3.64 12.27 -5.78
CA GLU A 33 2.50 12.42 -6.69
C GLU A 33 2.87 11.90 -8.08
N THR A 34 1.96 11.13 -8.67
CA THR A 34 2.11 10.48 -9.98
C THR A 34 0.90 10.82 -10.87
N GLY A 35 0.73 10.12 -11.99
CA GLY A 35 -0.42 10.32 -12.90
C GLY A 35 -1.75 10.01 -12.23
N HIS A 36 -1.82 8.89 -11.50
CA HIS A 36 -3.04 8.31 -10.95
C HIS A 36 -3.09 8.27 -9.42
N PHE A 37 -1.99 8.59 -8.73
CA PHE A 37 -1.88 8.46 -7.28
C PHE A 37 -1.25 9.67 -6.59
N ILE A 38 -1.65 9.86 -5.33
CA ILE A 38 -0.93 10.68 -4.36
C ILE A 38 -0.62 9.78 -3.16
N VAL A 39 0.65 9.58 -2.85
CA VAL A 39 1.10 8.72 -1.74
C VAL A 39 1.69 9.57 -0.64
N TYR A 40 1.15 9.42 0.58
CA TYR A 40 1.61 10.05 1.80
C TYR A 40 2.27 9.01 2.70
N GLY A 41 3.38 9.35 3.35
CA GLY A 41 3.98 8.46 4.33
C GLY A 41 5.09 9.10 5.15
N ASN A 42 5.28 8.58 6.35
CA ASN A 42 6.38 8.96 7.23
C ASN A 42 7.67 8.16 6.94
N THR A 43 8.03 8.04 5.66
CA THR A 43 9.09 7.13 5.21
C THR A 43 10.18 7.87 4.43
N SER A 44 11.29 7.21 4.12
CA SER A 44 12.35 7.84 3.32
C SER A 44 11.85 8.17 1.90
N GLU A 45 12.37 9.24 1.29
CA GLU A 45 12.04 9.63 -0.09
C GLU A 45 12.17 8.44 -1.06
N ARG A 46 13.21 7.63 -0.88
CA ARG A 46 13.47 6.42 -1.69
C ARG A 46 12.33 5.40 -1.58
N GLN A 47 11.86 5.13 -0.36
CA GLN A 47 10.76 4.19 -0.12
C GLN A 47 9.45 4.74 -0.68
N LEU A 48 9.15 6.03 -0.44
CA LEU A 48 7.95 6.67 -0.95
C LEU A 48 7.90 6.68 -2.48
N ARG A 49 9.03 7.03 -3.14
CA ARG A 49 9.18 6.99 -4.59
C ARG A 49 9.02 5.57 -5.13
N SER A 50 9.63 4.59 -4.49
CA SER A 50 9.50 3.18 -4.89
C SER A 50 8.04 2.70 -4.81
N TYR A 51 7.33 3.06 -3.74
CA TYR A 51 5.92 2.73 -3.57
C TYR A 51 5.03 3.39 -4.62
N ALA A 52 5.21 4.70 -4.84
CA ALA A 52 4.51 5.45 -5.87
C ALA A 52 4.70 4.84 -7.28
N GLN A 53 5.93 4.44 -7.61
CA GLN A 53 6.21 3.74 -8.87
C GLN A 53 5.58 2.34 -8.93
N LYS A 54 5.50 1.63 -7.80
CA LYS A 54 4.86 0.30 -7.73
C LYS A 54 3.37 0.39 -8.07
N VAL A 55 2.64 1.36 -7.50
CA VAL A 55 1.20 1.52 -7.77
C VAL A 55 0.93 2.01 -9.20
N GLU A 56 1.79 2.87 -9.76
CA GLU A 56 1.69 3.27 -11.18
C GLU A 56 1.94 2.11 -12.13
N ARG A 57 2.90 1.24 -11.85
CA ARG A 57 3.12 0.03 -12.64
C ARG A 57 1.92 -0.92 -12.58
N PHE A 58 1.22 -0.97 -11.44
CA PHE A 58 -0.02 -1.74 -11.31
C PHE A 58 -1.16 -1.15 -12.16
N ASP A 59 -1.37 0.17 -12.14
CA ASP A 59 -2.31 0.83 -13.08
C ASP A 59 -1.93 0.56 -14.54
N THR A 60 -0.64 0.66 -14.87
CA THR A 60 -0.13 0.36 -16.22
C THR A 60 -0.43 -1.09 -16.64
N LEU A 61 -0.30 -2.05 -15.72
CA LEU A 61 -0.71 -3.43 -15.96
C LEU A 61 -2.18 -3.49 -16.37
N LEU A 62 -3.09 -2.91 -15.58
CA LEU A 62 -4.52 -2.97 -15.88
C LEU A 62 -4.83 -2.29 -17.22
N ARG A 63 -4.29 -1.09 -17.48
CA ARG A 63 -4.50 -0.37 -18.74
C ARG A 63 -3.95 -1.09 -19.97
N SER A 64 -2.93 -1.94 -19.81
CA SER A 64 -2.39 -2.71 -20.93
C SER A 64 -3.36 -3.79 -21.45
N TYR A 65 -4.23 -4.31 -20.58
CA TYR A 65 -5.26 -5.29 -20.94
C TYR A 65 -6.62 -4.65 -21.19
N TYR A 66 -6.90 -3.55 -20.51
CA TYR A 66 -8.17 -2.83 -20.59
C TYR A 66 -7.88 -1.38 -20.97
N PRO A 67 -7.72 -1.08 -22.28
CA PRO A 67 -7.57 0.28 -22.74
C PRO A 67 -8.87 1.04 -22.49
N ILE A 68 -8.89 1.89 -21.47
CA ILE A 68 -10.04 2.73 -21.13
C ILE A 68 -9.83 4.11 -21.78
N ASP A 69 -10.70 4.45 -22.72
CA ASP A 69 -10.86 5.84 -23.18
C ASP A 69 -11.70 6.61 -22.16
N VAL A 70 -11.02 7.40 -21.33
CA VAL A 70 -11.69 8.29 -20.39
C VAL A 70 -11.80 9.69 -20.99
N GLU A 71 -13.04 10.19 -21.18
CA GLU A 71 -13.27 11.59 -21.57
C GLU A 71 -12.82 12.57 -20.47
N TYR A 72 -12.79 12.12 -19.22
CA TYR A 72 -12.38 12.90 -18.04
C TYR A 72 -11.37 12.13 -17.20
N GLN A 73 -10.30 12.80 -16.75
CA GLN A 73 -9.34 12.18 -15.83
C GLN A 73 -10.03 11.86 -14.48
N ALA A 74 -10.02 10.58 -14.10
CA ALA A 74 -10.48 10.17 -12.78
C ALA A 74 -9.65 10.87 -11.69
N PRO A 75 -10.25 11.21 -10.53
CA PRO A 75 -9.49 11.75 -9.41
C PRO A 75 -8.35 10.81 -9.00
N LYS A 76 -7.17 11.37 -8.68
CA LYS A 76 -6.05 10.58 -8.18
C LYS A 76 -6.44 9.89 -6.87
N LEU A 77 -6.07 8.62 -6.72
CA LEU A 77 -6.25 7.91 -5.47
C LEU A 77 -5.22 8.39 -4.44
N GLU A 78 -5.70 8.87 -3.29
CA GLU A 78 -4.84 9.15 -2.15
C GLU A 78 -4.51 7.86 -1.38
N ILE A 79 -3.23 7.62 -1.10
CA ILE A 79 -2.75 6.44 -0.37
C ILE A 79 -1.94 6.93 0.84
N TYR A 80 -2.31 6.46 2.03
CA TYR A 80 -1.58 6.73 3.27
C TYR A 80 -0.82 5.47 3.71
N LEU A 81 0.49 5.57 3.81
CA LEU A 81 1.35 4.50 4.30
C LEU A 81 1.40 4.56 5.84
N ALA A 82 0.73 3.61 6.48
CA ALA A 82 0.75 3.41 7.91
C ALA A 82 1.97 2.58 8.34
N GLU A 83 2.46 2.81 9.56
CA GLU A 83 3.57 2.06 10.15
C GLU A 83 3.06 1.08 11.21
N GLY A 84 2.53 -0.06 10.76
CA GLY A 84 2.06 -1.12 11.64
C GLY A 84 0.64 -0.91 12.18
N ALA A 85 0.20 -1.90 12.97
CA ALA A 85 -1.15 -1.98 13.51
C ALA A 85 -1.60 -0.76 14.34
N ARG A 86 -0.67 -0.03 14.96
CA ARG A 86 -1.00 1.18 15.75
C ARG A 86 -1.55 2.29 14.86
N ASP A 87 -0.87 2.56 13.75
CA ASP A 87 -1.29 3.61 12.83
C ASP A 87 -2.54 3.19 12.06
N MET A 88 -2.66 1.90 11.71
CA MET A 88 -3.90 1.34 11.17
C MET A 88 -5.09 1.56 12.12
N ASN A 89 -4.92 1.30 13.42
CA ASN A 89 -5.98 1.50 14.41
C ASN A 89 -6.31 3.00 14.65
N ARG A 90 -5.32 3.90 14.50
CA ARG A 90 -5.57 5.34 14.52
C ARG A 90 -6.39 5.79 13.32
N ALA A 91 -6.08 5.25 12.13
CA ALA A 91 -6.78 5.57 10.90
C ALA A 91 -8.21 4.99 10.88
N SER A 92 -8.39 3.79 11.42
CA SER A 92 -9.69 3.13 11.57
C SER A 92 -9.81 2.45 12.95
N PRO A 93 -10.40 3.13 13.95
CA PRO A 93 -10.57 2.57 15.29
C PRO A 93 -11.32 1.24 15.28
N GLY A 94 -10.76 0.23 15.93
CA GLY A 94 -11.35 -1.11 16.02
C GLY A 94 -11.01 -2.05 14.84
N ILE A 95 -10.22 -1.60 13.87
CA ILE A 95 -9.73 -2.48 12.80
C ILE A 95 -8.91 -3.64 13.40
N SER A 96 -9.15 -4.85 12.89
CA SER A 96 -8.41 -6.04 13.32
C SER A 96 -6.92 -5.92 13.00
N SER A 97 -6.07 -6.38 13.91
CA SER A 97 -4.60 -6.29 13.76
C SER A 97 -4.04 -7.08 12.58
N GLY A 98 -4.81 -8.00 11.99
CA GLY A 98 -4.44 -8.74 10.79
C GLY A 98 -4.74 -8.03 9.46
N VAL A 99 -5.37 -6.84 9.50
CA VAL A 99 -5.73 -6.10 8.29
C VAL A 99 -4.56 -5.28 7.80
N GLY A 100 -3.97 -5.66 6.66
CA GLY A 100 -2.81 -4.99 6.06
C GLY A 100 -3.13 -3.72 5.27
N GLY A 101 -4.39 -3.38 5.09
CA GLY A 101 -4.82 -2.16 4.41
C GLY A 101 -6.35 -2.09 4.27
N TYR A 102 -6.88 -0.93 3.90
CA TYR A 102 -8.28 -0.75 3.53
C TYR A 102 -8.45 0.41 2.54
N TYR A 103 -9.57 0.40 1.83
CA TYR A 103 -10.02 1.48 0.96
C TYR A 103 -11.32 2.07 1.51
N SER A 104 -11.47 3.37 1.35
CA SER A 104 -12.64 4.11 1.80
C SER A 104 -13.07 5.10 0.73
N SER A 105 -14.33 4.98 0.33
CA SER A 105 -15.04 5.88 -0.57
C SER A 105 -16.18 6.55 0.20
N ASN A 106 -15.85 7.52 1.05
CA ASN A 106 -16.80 8.16 1.97
C ASN A 106 -16.74 9.68 1.77
N ASN A 107 -17.88 10.37 1.93
CA ASN A 107 -17.96 11.84 2.02
C ASN A 107 -17.22 12.59 0.88
N GLY A 108 -17.27 12.07 -0.35
CA GLY A 108 -16.65 12.68 -1.53
C GLY A 108 -15.12 12.58 -1.59
N ARG A 109 -14.49 11.78 -0.71
CA ARG A 109 -13.06 11.47 -0.78
C ARG A 109 -12.86 9.98 -0.94
N ILE A 110 -11.97 9.62 -1.86
CA ILE A 110 -11.54 8.26 -2.10
C ILE A 110 -10.08 8.14 -1.65
N HIS A 111 -9.82 7.26 -0.69
CA HIS A 111 -8.46 7.03 -0.21
C HIS A 111 -8.25 5.59 0.22
N ALA A 112 -6.99 5.18 0.27
CA ALA A 112 -6.56 3.92 0.85
C ALA A 112 -5.56 4.16 1.98
N VAL A 113 -5.56 3.27 2.97
CA VAL A 113 -4.54 3.21 4.01
C VAL A 113 -3.92 1.83 3.95
N VAL A 114 -2.59 1.77 3.92
CA VAL A 114 -1.85 0.50 3.79
C VAL A 114 -0.79 0.43 4.86
N ASP A 115 -0.77 -0.68 5.60
CA ASP A 115 0.33 -1.01 6.48
C ASP A 115 1.54 -1.40 5.63
N ASN A 116 2.54 -0.52 5.58
CA ASN A 116 3.76 -0.74 4.80
C ASN A 116 4.68 -1.83 5.41
N GLN A 117 4.37 -2.30 6.63
CA GLN A 117 5.07 -3.41 7.28
C GLN A 117 4.34 -4.75 7.12
N ALA A 118 3.06 -4.73 6.76
CA ALA A 118 2.27 -5.94 6.62
C ALA A 118 2.66 -6.72 5.36
N MET A 119 2.96 -8.02 5.53
CA MET A 119 3.02 -8.92 4.39
C MET A 119 1.66 -8.95 3.71
N GLY A 120 1.62 -8.63 2.42
CA GLY A 120 0.37 -8.58 1.66
C GLY A 120 -0.46 -7.31 1.84
N GLY A 121 0.03 -6.25 2.50
CA GLY A 121 -0.69 -4.97 2.56
C GLY A 121 -1.03 -4.40 1.16
N SER A 122 -0.15 -4.65 0.18
CA SER A 122 -0.43 -4.32 -1.23
C SER A 122 -1.58 -5.13 -1.85
N VAL A 123 -1.89 -6.33 -1.35
CA VAL A 123 -2.96 -7.17 -1.92
C VAL A 123 -4.32 -6.50 -1.72
N VAL A 124 -4.58 -6.01 -0.49
CA VAL A 124 -5.83 -5.28 -0.23
C VAL A 124 -5.89 -4.00 -1.05
N LEU A 125 -4.80 -3.23 -1.10
CA LEU A 125 -4.77 -2.03 -1.95
C LEU A 125 -5.06 -2.34 -3.42
N PHE A 126 -4.45 -3.39 -3.97
CA PHE A 126 -4.62 -3.77 -5.37
C PHE A 126 -6.02 -4.32 -5.64
N HIS A 127 -6.63 -5.05 -4.71
CA HIS A 127 -8.04 -5.48 -4.77
C HIS A 127 -8.96 -4.26 -4.91
N GLU A 128 -8.82 -3.30 -4.01
CA GLU A 128 -9.69 -2.12 -3.97
C GLU A 128 -9.42 -1.18 -5.14
N TYR A 129 -8.15 -1.03 -5.55
CA TYR A 129 -7.82 -0.26 -6.74
C TYR A 129 -8.35 -0.92 -8.01
N ALA A 130 -8.39 -2.24 -8.08
CA ALA A 130 -9.00 -2.95 -9.20
C ALA A 130 -10.51 -2.63 -9.30
N HIS A 131 -11.24 -2.58 -8.18
CA HIS A 131 -12.61 -2.04 -8.18
C HIS A 131 -12.68 -0.59 -8.66
N HIS A 132 -11.80 0.27 -8.14
CA HIS A 132 -11.72 1.68 -8.57
C HIS A 132 -11.47 1.83 -10.08
N PHE A 133 -10.57 1.01 -10.62
CA PHE A 133 -10.24 0.96 -12.04
C PHE A 133 -11.42 0.45 -12.86
N MET A 134 -12.16 -0.56 -12.39
CA MET A 134 -13.37 -1.05 -13.05
C MET A 134 -14.46 0.02 -13.15
N PHE A 135 -14.60 0.92 -12.17
CA PHE A 135 -15.56 2.03 -12.26
C PHE A 135 -15.23 3.03 -13.38
N GLN A 136 -14.01 2.99 -13.94
CA GLN A 136 -13.62 3.80 -15.10
C GLN A 136 -13.97 3.09 -16.43
N MET A 137 -14.20 1.78 -16.41
CA MET A 137 -14.54 1.03 -17.63
C MET A 137 -15.93 1.39 -18.12
N GLN A 138 -16.07 1.67 -19.42
CA GLN A 138 -17.37 1.92 -20.04
C GLN A 138 -18.09 0.59 -20.27
N SER A 139 -18.86 0.10 -19.30
CA SER A 139 -19.76 -1.04 -19.49
C SER A 139 -20.91 -0.99 -18.50
N GLU A 140 -22.11 -1.27 -19.00
CA GLU A 140 -23.32 -1.49 -18.20
C GLU A 140 -23.06 -2.59 -17.16
N ALA A 141 -23.57 -2.38 -15.93
CA ALA A 141 -23.33 -3.15 -14.72
C ALA A 141 -22.80 -4.59 -14.91
N TYR A 142 -21.53 -4.82 -14.54
CA TYR A 142 -20.94 -6.16 -14.51
C TYR A 142 -21.58 -7.06 -13.43
N PRO A 143 -21.68 -8.38 -13.67
CA PRO A 143 -22.14 -9.30 -12.64
C PRO A 143 -21.17 -9.33 -11.45
N SER A 144 -21.69 -9.48 -10.23
CA SER A 144 -20.89 -9.38 -9.00
C SER A 144 -19.71 -10.36 -8.96
N TRP A 145 -19.87 -11.56 -9.51
CA TRP A 145 -18.77 -12.54 -9.57
C TRP A 145 -17.59 -12.03 -10.40
N PHE A 146 -17.85 -11.28 -11.47
CA PHE A 146 -16.81 -10.71 -12.31
C PHE A 146 -16.15 -9.52 -11.63
N VAL A 147 -16.95 -8.67 -10.96
CA VAL A 147 -16.43 -7.50 -10.20
C VAL A 147 -15.47 -7.93 -9.11
N GLU A 148 -15.87 -8.89 -8.27
CA GLU A 148 -15.02 -9.41 -7.20
C GLU A 148 -13.89 -10.27 -7.75
N GLY A 149 -14.17 -11.16 -8.71
CA GLY A 149 -13.18 -12.04 -9.33
C GLY A 149 -12.06 -11.27 -10.05
N PHE A 150 -12.39 -10.16 -10.70
CA PHE A 150 -11.41 -9.24 -11.30
C PHE A 150 -10.46 -8.68 -10.23
N ALA A 151 -11.02 -8.14 -9.14
CA ALA A 151 -10.24 -7.60 -8.04
C ALA A 151 -9.34 -8.66 -7.41
N GLU A 152 -9.88 -9.85 -7.13
CA GLU A 152 -9.15 -11.02 -6.62
C GLU A 152 -7.99 -11.45 -7.52
N TYR A 153 -8.22 -11.53 -8.83
CA TYR A 153 -7.26 -12.03 -9.80
C TYR A 153 -6.03 -11.11 -9.93
N TYR A 154 -6.25 -9.79 -9.91
CA TYR A 154 -5.17 -8.81 -10.01
C TYR A 154 -4.55 -8.44 -8.66
N ALA A 155 -5.26 -8.63 -7.54
CA ALA A 155 -4.78 -8.26 -6.20
C ALA A 155 -3.44 -8.90 -5.82
N THR A 156 -3.13 -10.09 -6.34
CA THR A 156 -1.90 -10.82 -6.01
C THR A 156 -0.69 -10.44 -6.88
N ALA A 157 -0.78 -9.35 -7.65
CA ALA A 157 0.30 -8.90 -8.50
C ALA A 157 1.61 -8.63 -7.72
N ASP A 158 2.67 -9.38 -8.05
CA ASP A 158 4.05 -9.08 -7.65
C ASP A 158 4.65 -8.12 -8.69
N VAL A 159 4.57 -6.83 -8.37
CA VAL A 159 5.06 -5.74 -9.21
C VAL A 159 6.49 -5.38 -8.82
N ARG A 160 7.44 -5.66 -9.71
CA ARG A 160 8.86 -5.32 -9.60
C ARG A 160 9.29 -4.37 -10.72
N PRO A 161 10.46 -3.71 -10.62
CA PRO A 161 10.93 -2.80 -11.66
C PRO A 161 11.13 -3.44 -13.03
N ASP A 162 11.46 -4.73 -13.07
CA ASP A 162 11.83 -5.50 -14.27
C ASP A 162 10.78 -6.52 -14.71
N ARG A 163 9.86 -6.90 -13.81
CA ARG A 163 8.85 -7.92 -14.05
C ARG A 163 7.56 -7.63 -13.29
N ILE A 164 6.44 -7.96 -13.90
CA ILE A 164 5.14 -8.03 -13.23
C ILE A 164 4.63 -9.47 -13.38
N GLN A 165 4.22 -10.08 -12.27
CA GLN A 165 3.58 -11.40 -12.24
C GLN A 165 2.24 -11.26 -11.50
N PHE A 166 1.15 -11.76 -12.06
CA PHE A 166 -0.20 -11.64 -11.49
C PHE A 166 -0.99 -12.94 -11.71
N GLY A 167 -2.18 -13.05 -11.12
CA GLY A 167 -3.00 -14.27 -11.16
C GLY A 167 -2.50 -15.38 -10.23
N SER A 168 -1.61 -15.07 -9.29
CA SER A 168 -1.24 -16.00 -8.22
C SER A 168 -2.42 -16.18 -7.26
N HIS A 169 -2.47 -17.29 -6.54
CA HIS A 169 -3.47 -17.48 -5.49
C HIS A 169 -3.05 -16.76 -4.20
N HIS A 170 -4.02 -16.24 -3.44
CA HIS A 170 -3.77 -15.77 -2.07
C HIS A 170 -3.95 -16.93 -1.08
N PRO A 171 -2.91 -17.41 -0.36
CA PRO A 171 -2.99 -18.63 0.46
C PRO A 171 -4.12 -18.59 1.50
N GLY A 172 -4.32 -17.46 2.18
CA GLY A 172 -5.40 -17.29 3.14
C GLY A 172 -6.80 -17.35 2.51
N ARG A 173 -6.96 -16.87 1.27
CA ARG A 173 -8.24 -16.91 0.55
C ARG A 173 -8.50 -18.31 0.00
N MET A 174 -7.47 -19.00 -0.49
CA MET A 174 -7.58 -20.42 -0.87
C MET A 174 -8.04 -21.29 0.29
N LEU A 175 -7.42 -21.13 1.47
CA LEU A 175 -7.84 -21.85 2.67
C LEU A 175 -9.28 -21.54 3.08
N ALA A 176 -9.74 -20.31 2.90
CA ALA A 176 -11.14 -19.98 3.13
C ALA A 176 -12.05 -20.70 2.12
N LEU A 177 -11.74 -20.63 0.82
CA LEU A 177 -12.57 -21.20 -0.24
C LEU A 177 -12.63 -22.74 -0.24
N THR A 178 -11.57 -23.43 0.19
CA THR A 178 -11.50 -24.91 0.16
C THR A 178 -11.89 -25.58 1.48
N GLN A 179 -12.36 -24.83 2.48
CA GLN A 179 -12.91 -25.43 3.70
C GLN A 179 -14.16 -26.24 3.39
N ALA A 180 -14.32 -27.40 4.03
CA ALA A 180 -15.38 -28.38 3.73
C ALA A 180 -16.82 -27.85 3.87
N ALA A 181 -17.02 -26.72 4.56
CA ALA A 181 -18.32 -26.04 4.65
C ALA A 181 -18.70 -25.24 3.39
N ASN A 182 -17.74 -24.96 2.50
CA ASN A 182 -17.96 -24.21 1.28
C ASN A 182 -18.19 -25.16 0.10
N SER A 183 -19.27 -24.90 -0.64
CA SER A 183 -19.54 -25.57 -1.92
C SER A 183 -19.30 -24.56 -3.04
N TRP A 184 -18.73 -25.03 -4.15
CA TRP A 184 -18.56 -24.21 -5.34
C TRP A 184 -19.94 -23.94 -5.96
N ALA A 185 -20.23 -22.68 -6.27
CA ALA A 185 -21.37 -22.35 -7.08
C ALA A 185 -21.26 -23.06 -8.44
N ARG A 186 -22.37 -23.61 -8.95
CA ARG A 186 -22.36 -24.18 -10.30
C ARG A 186 -22.26 -23.03 -11.30
N MET A 187 -21.59 -23.27 -12.43
CA MET A 187 -21.45 -22.25 -13.47
C MET A 187 -22.80 -21.77 -14.02
N GLU A 188 -23.84 -22.61 -13.96
CA GLU A 188 -25.21 -22.26 -14.35
C GLU A 188 -25.92 -21.33 -13.36
N ASP A 189 -25.39 -21.20 -12.14
CA ASP A 189 -25.95 -20.38 -11.05
C ASP A 189 -25.28 -18.98 -10.96
N VAL A 190 -24.33 -18.64 -11.86
CA VAL A 190 -23.52 -17.39 -11.86
C VAL A 190 -23.51 -16.62 -13.18
#